data_AF-A0A7J9RM09-F1
#
_entry.id   AF-A0A7J9RM09-F1
#
_cell.length_a   1.000
_cell.length_b   1.000
_cell.length_c   1.000
_cell.angle_alpha   90.00
_cell.angle_beta   90.00
_cell.angle_gamma   90.00
#
_symmetry.space_group_name_H-M   'P 1'
#
loop_
_entity.id
_entity.type
_entity.pdbx_description
1 polymer ?
#
loop_
_entity_poly.entity_id
_entity_poly.type
_entity_poly.pdbx_seq_one_letter_code
_entity_poly.pdbx_strand_id
1 'polypeptide(L)' 'RRSPYTLAIIKLDEGARLLSEVICEPESISTGMRVRSVFRKLRADGEEGIIYYGTKFVLDHDSGVQGSSSRLENDERKPI' A
#
# COMPACT_ATOMS: atom_id res chain seq x y z
N ARG A 1 -10.45 10.94 1.35
CA ARG A 1 -9.67 11.06 2.62
C ARG A 1 -9.98 9.80 3.43
N ARG A 2 -8.99 9.02 3.89
CA ARG A 2 -9.22 7.88 4.80
C ARG A 2 -8.95 8.35 6.22
N SER A 3 -9.93 8.14 7.09
CA SER A 3 -9.87 8.40 8.54
C SER A 3 -10.66 7.27 9.19
N PRO A 4 -10.13 6.59 10.22
CA PRO A 4 -8.82 6.80 10.86
C PRO A 4 -7.64 6.39 9.96
N TYR A 5 -6.43 6.85 10.31
CA TYR A 5 -5.18 6.42 9.69
C TYR A 5 -4.10 6.26 10.77
N THR A 6 -3.36 5.16 10.71
CA THR A 6 -2.37 4.79 11.70
C THR A 6 -1.02 5.42 11.33
N LEU A 7 -0.55 6.36 12.14
CA LEU A 7 0.78 6.98 12.00
C LEU A 7 1.79 6.31 12.92
N ALA A 8 2.99 6.03 12.42
CA ALA A 8 4.06 5.45 13.21
C ALA A 8 5.45 5.99 12.81
N ILE A 9 6.39 5.91 13.74
CA ILE A 9 7.83 6.02 13.44
C ILE A 9 8.33 4.61 13.16
N ILE A 10 8.70 4.35 11.91
CA ILE A 10 9.21 3.07 11.44
C ILE A 10 10.72 3.11 11.48
N LYS A 11 11.33 2.17 12.21
CA LYS A 11 12.76 1.91 12.17
C LYS A 11 13.03 0.88 11.07
N LEU A 12 13.77 1.28 10.04
CA LEU A 12 14.22 0.38 8.99
C LEU A 12 15.39 -0.48 9.47
N ASP A 13 15.66 -1.57 8.78
CA ASP A 13 16.65 -2.58 9.20
C ASP A 13 18.08 -2.02 9.20
N GLU A 14 18.38 -1.09 8.29
CA GLU A 14 19.64 -0.34 8.23
C GLU A 14 19.77 0.72 9.34
N GLY A 15 18.70 0.96 10.12
CA GLY A 15 18.72 1.82 11.31
C GLY A 15 18.08 3.20 11.13
N ALA A 16 17.77 3.62 9.90
CA ALA A 16 17.04 4.86 9.63
C ALA A 16 15.64 4.85 10.27
N ARG A 17 15.11 6.03 10.59
CA ARG A 17 13.76 6.19 11.16
C ARG A 17 12.92 7.12 10.31
N LEU A 18 11.74 6.66 9.91
CA LEU A 18 10.82 7.41 9.04
C LEU A 18 9.47 7.58 9.71
N LEU A 19 8.91 8.79 9.66
CA LEU A 19 7.50 9.01 9.99
C LEU A 19 6.67 8.68 8.75
N SER A 20 5.81 7.67 8.85
CA SER A 20 4.90 7.32 7.76
C SER A 20 3.62 6.65 8.27
N GLU A 21 2.65 6.54 7.37
CA GLU A 21 1.40 5.82 7.62
C GLU A 21 1.63 4.31 7.46
N VAL A 22 1.14 3.54 8.44
CA VAL A 22 0.98 2.09 8.34
C VAL A 22 -0.47 1.81 7.98
N ILE A 23 -0.69 1.14 6.85
CA ILE A 23 -2.02 0.80 6.35
C ILE A 23 -2.49 -0.44 7.11
N CYS A 24 -3.22 -0.22 8.21
CA CYS A 24 -3.83 -1.26 9.03
C CYS A 24 -4.93 -0.64 9.91
N GLU A 25 -5.74 -1.48 10.56
CA GLU A 25 -6.65 -1.03 11.61
C GLU A 25 -5.84 -0.58 12.84
N PRO A 26 -6.21 0.51 13.54
CA PRO A 26 -5.46 1.01 14.70
C PRO A 26 -5.24 -0.03 15.80
N GLU A 27 -6.18 -0.93 16.00
CA GLU A 27 -6.15 -1.98 17.04
C GLU A 27 -5.22 -3.14 16.65
N SER A 28 -4.86 -3.27 15.37
CA SER A 28 -4.05 -4.36 14.83
C SER A 28 -2.53 -4.12 14.94
N ILE A 29 -2.11 -2.93 15.39
CA ILE A 29 -0.71 -2.54 15.43
C ILE A 29 -0.20 -2.32 16.87
N SER A 30 1.05 -2.69 17.10
CA SER A 30 1.77 -2.38 18.34
C SER A 30 3.26 -2.14 18.06
N THR A 31 3.96 -1.54 19.03
CA THR A 31 5.39 -1.27 18.92
C THR A 31 6.20 -2.56 18.76
N GLY A 32 7.13 -2.58 17.82
CA GLY A 32 8.00 -3.73 17.57
C GLY A 32 7.50 -4.71 16.50
N MET A 33 6.27 -4.52 15.99
CA MET A 33 5.78 -5.29 14.86
C MET A 33 6.60 -5.04 13.59
N ARG A 34 6.81 -6.10 12.81
CA ARG A 34 7.45 -6.01 11.49
C ARG A 34 6.48 -5.42 10.48
N VAL A 35 7.01 -4.51 9.67
CA VAL A 35 6.30 -3.90 8.55
C VAL A 35 7.15 -4.01 7.30
N ARG A 36 6.49 -3.98 6.14
CA ARG A 36 7.14 -3.92 4.83
C ARG A 36 6.68 -2.70 4.06
N SER A 37 7.58 -2.15 3.25
CA SER A 37 7.27 -1.02 2.38
C SER A 37 6.35 -1.44 1.23
N VAL A 38 5.41 -0.58 0.87
CA VAL A 38 4.56 -0.70 -0.31
C VAL A 38 4.53 0.61 -1.09
N PHE A 39 4.46 0.50 -2.41
CA PHE A 39 4.29 1.65 -3.28
C PHE A 39 2.81 2.02 -3.39
N ARG A 40 2.47 3.29 -3.16
CA ARG A 40 1.09 3.78 -3.18
C ARG A 40 0.99 5.16 -3.82
N LYS A 41 -0.15 5.41 -4.48
CA LYS A 41 -0.60 6.75 -4.84
C LYS A 41 -0.91 7.52 -3.55
N LEU A 42 -0.22 8.64 -3.34
CA LEU A 42 -0.37 9.51 -2.17
C LEU A 42 -1.39 10.62 -2.44
N ARG A 43 -1.27 11.26 -3.61
CA ARG A 43 -2.13 12.38 -4.03
C ARG A 43 -2.17 12.45 -5.56
N ALA A 44 -3.24 13.04 -6.09
CA ALA A 44 -3.25 13.60 -7.45
C ALA A 44 -3.63 15.08 -7.36
N ASP A 45 -2.98 15.91 -8.16
CA ASP A 45 -3.34 17.31 -8.30
C ASP A 45 -4.42 17.46 -9.38
N GLY A 46 -5.70 17.36 -9.00
CA GLY A 46 -6.82 17.48 -9.96
C GLY A 46 -6.94 16.30 -10.94
N GLU A 47 -7.78 16.46 -11.97
CA GLU A 47 -8.04 15.41 -12.97
C GLU A 47 -6.92 15.27 -14.01
N GLU A 48 -6.25 16.37 -14.37
CA GLU A 48 -5.19 16.39 -15.39
C GLU A 48 -3.78 16.65 -14.82
N GLY A 49 -3.62 16.77 -13.50
CA GLY A 49 -2.32 17.09 -12.90
C GLY A 49 -1.53 15.88 -12.39
N ILE A 50 -0.46 16.19 -11.65
CA ILE A 50 0.56 15.21 -11.27
C ILE A 50 0.01 14.22 -10.25
N ILE A 51 0.32 12.93 -10.47
CA ILE A 51 0.08 11.88 -9.49
C ILE A 51 1.35 11.63 -8.69
N TYR A 52 1.30 11.95 -7.40
CA TYR A 52 2.40 11.67 -6.48
C TYR A 52 2.28 10.25 -5.97
N TYR A 53 3.30 9.45 -6.24
CA TYR A 53 3.48 8.15 -5.62
C TYR A 53 4.55 8.21 -4.55
N GLY A 54 4.52 7.26 -3.64
CA GLY A 54 5.56 7.10 -2.65
C GLY A 54 5.35 5.88 -1.79
N THR A 55 6.12 5.83 -0.72
CA THR A 55 6.19 4.66 0.15
C THR A 55 5.24 4.80 1.33
N LYS A 56 4.43 3.77 1.54
CA LYS A 56 3.70 3.49 2.79
C LYS A 56 4.15 2.16 3.36
N PHE A 57 3.61 1.77 4.51
CA PHE A 57 3.94 0.51 5.16
C PHE A 57 2.69 -0.32 5.41
N VAL A 58 2.83 -1.64 5.41
CA VAL A 58 1.80 -2.61 5.82
C VAL A 58 2.43 -3.60 6.79
N LEU A 59 1.62 -4.26 7.61
CA LEU A 59 2.11 -5.33 8.48
C LEU A 59 2.71 -6.46 7.64
N ASP A 60 3.85 -6.99 8.07
CA ASP A 60 4.60 -7.99 7.30
C ASP A 60 3.87 -9.35 7.21
N HIS A 61 2.97 -9.62 8.17
CA HIS A 61 2.09 -10.79 8.18
C HIS A 61 0.78 -10.59 7.40
N ASP A 62 0.56 -9.41 6.82
CA ASP A 62 -0.64 -9.14 6.05
C ASP A 62 -0.48 -9.69 4.64
N SER A 63 -0.98 -10.91 4.44
CA SER A 63 -1.24 -11.56 3.15
C SER A 63 -2.36 -10.83 2.38
N GLY A 64 -2.27 -9.51 2.28
CA GLY A 64 -3.11 -8.65 1.44
C GLY A 64 -2.56 -8.56 0.03
N VAL A 65 -2.38 -9.71 -0.64
CA VAL A 65 -2.37 -9.76 -2.10
C VAL A 65 -3.80 -10.10 -2.53
N GLN A 66 -4.64 -9.08 -2.66
CA GLN A 66 -5.61 -9.04 -3.74
C GLN A 66 -5.07 -8.08 -4.79
N GLY A 67 -3.99 -8.53 -5.44
CA GLY A 67 -3.76 -8.10 -6.80
C GLY A 67 -4.88 -8.71 -7.62
N SER A 68 -5.78 -7.87 -8.12
CA SER A 68 -6.58 -8.20 -9.29
C SER A 68 -5.59 -8.42 -10.45
N SER A 69 -5.04 -9.63 -10.54
CA SER A 69 -4.43 -10.14 -11.75
C SER A 69 -5.57 -10.20 -12.75
N SER A 70 -5.63 -9.22 -13.66
CA SER A 70 -6.35 -9.38 -14.91
C SER A 70 -5.78 -10.65 -15.56
N ARG A 71 -6.52 -11.75 -15.42
CA ARG A 71 -6.29 -12.98 -16.14
C ARG A 71 -6.53 -12.63 -17.60
N LEU A 72 -5.45 -12.54 -18.36
CA LEU A 72 -5.49 -12.64 -19.80
C LEU A 72 -6.00 -14.06 -20.09
N GLU A 73 -7.32 -14.21 -20.21
CA GLU A 73 -7.92 -15.37 -20.84
C GLU A 73 -8.14 -15.04 -22.31
N ASN A 74 -7.30 -15.69 -23.10
CA ASN A 74 -7.27 -15.73 -24.54
C ASN A 74 -8.62 -16.21 -25.12
N ASP A 75 -8.87 -15.75 -26.35
CA ASP A 75 -9.34 -16.58 -27.46
C ASP A 75 -10.65 -17.35 -27.25
N GLU A 76 -11.77 -16.65 -27.44
CA GLU A 76 -12.92 -17.26 -28.11
C GLU A 76 -13.23 -16.50 -29.39
N ARG A 77 -12.69 -17.05 -30.48
CA ARG A 77 -13.24 -16.93 -31.83
C ARG A 77 -14.77 -17.00 -31.78
N LYS A 78 -15.44 -16.02 -32.39
CA LYS A 78 -16.77 -16.27 -32.94
C LYS A 78 -16.66 -16.13 -34.46
N PRO A 79 -16.78 -17.25 -35.21
CA PRO A 79 -16.90 -17.16 -36.65
C PRO A 79 -18.32 -16.69 -37.00
N ILE A 80 -18.38 -15.99 -38.13
CA ILE A 80 -19.54 -15.55 -38.94
C ILE A 80 -20.44 -14.49 -38.30
#